data_AF-A0A9J6B6K7-F1
#
_entry.id   AF-A0A9J6B6K7-F1
#
_cell.length_a   1.000
_cell.length_b   1.000
_cell.length_c   1.000
_cell.angle_alpha   90.00
_cell.angle_beta   90.00
_cell.angle_gamma   90.00
#
_symmetry.space_group_name_H-M   'P 1'
#
loop_
_entity.id
_entity.type
_entity.pdbx_description
1 polymer ?
#
loop_
_entity_poly.entity_id
_entity_poly.type
_entity_poly.pdbx_seq_one_letter_code
_entity_poly.pdbx_strand_id
1 'polypeptide(L)' 'MTPWTNLFATNRLATKGMNLNYISPVIIDGEKVVKILEEDVARDNEKWASSIVVYVFSKICAAKDHSA' A
#
# COMPACT_ATOMS: atom_id res chain seq x y z
N MET A 1 -16.22 5.68 6.94
CA MET A 1 -14.76 5.57 7.14
C MET A 1 -14.07 6.35 6.03
N THR A 2 -13.16 7.26 6.36
CA THR A 2 -12.44 8.11 5.40
C THR A 2 -11.28 7.32 4.76
N PRO A 3 -11.23 7.21 3.42
CA PRO A 3 -10.14 6.53 2.73
C PRO A 3 -8.82 7.30 2.89
N TRP A 4 -7.71 6.56 2.89
CA TRP A 4 -6.34 7.09 3.11
C TRP A 4 -5.82 7.84 1.87
N THR A 5 -6.50 8.92 1.50
CA THR A 5 -6.22 9.69 0.27
C THR A 5 -4.88 10.43 0.32
N ASN A 6 -4.42 10.82 1.52
CA ASN A 6 -3.19 11.60 1.66
C ASN A 6 -1.90 10.79 1.65
N LEU A 7 -1.93 9.49 1.99
CA LEU A 7 -0.70 8.68 2.07
C LEU A 7 -0.06 8.49 0.68
N PHE A 8 -0.88 8.57 -0.38
CA PHE A 8 -0.48 8.37 -1.76
C PHE A 8 -0.74 9.59 -2.65
N ALA A 9 -1.06 10.75 -2.08
CA ALA A 9 -1.47 11.93 -2.85
C ALA A 9 -0.43 12.39 -3.88
N THR A 10 0.86 12.12 -3.63
CA THR A 10 1.97 12.44 -4.55
C THR A 10 2.25 11.34 -5.58
N ASN A 11 1.74 10.12 -5.37
CA ASN A 11 1.89 9.01 -6.31
C ASN A 11 0.63 8.88 -7.18
N ARG A 12 0.67 9.55 -8.34
CA ARG A 12 -0.42 9.59 -9.31
C ARG A 12 -0.86 8.21 -9.83
N LEU A 13 0.00 7.19 -9.77
CA LEU A 13 -0.37 5.82 -10.12
C LEU A 13 -1.10 5.14 -8.96
N ALA A 14 -0.66 5.37 -7.72
CA ALA A 14 -1.34 4.86 -6.53
C ALA A 14 -2.76 5.45 -6.37
N THR A 15 -3.00 6.69 -6.82
CA THR A 15 -4.36 7.26 -6.86
C THR A 15 -5.30 6.60 -7.88
N LYS A 16 -4.77 5.79 -8.82
CA LYS A 16 -5.55 4.98 -9.77
C LYS A 16 -5.61 3.50 -9.41
N GLY A 17 -4.91 3.11 -8.34
CA GLY A 17 -4.90 1.74 -7.82
C GLY A 17 -6.11 1.45 -6.94
N MET A 18 -6.13 0.23 -6.38
CA MET A 18 -7.15 -0.19 -5.43
C MET A 18 -7.01 0.61 -4.13
N ASN A 19 -8.13 1.12 -3.59
CA ASN A 19 -8.13 1.78 -2.29
C ASN A 19 -7.66 0.80 -1.20
N LEU A 20 -6.64 1.20 -0.44
CA LEU A 20 -6.20 0.44 0.73
C LEU A 20 -7.13 0.71 1.90
N ASN A 21 -7.55 -0.36 2.57
CA ASN A 21 -8.31 -0.30 3.80
C ASN A 21 -7.36 -0.47 4.98
N TYR A 22 -7.55 0.33 6.01
CA TYR A 22 -6.79 0.20 7.25
C TYR A 22 -7.41 -0.88 8.15
N ILE A 23 -6.57 -1.80 8.59
CA ILE A 23 -6.92 -2.80 9.59
C ILE A 23 -6.30 -2.37 10.91
N SER A 24 -7.14 -2.09 11.90
CA SER A 24 -6.67 -1.67 13.22
C SER A 24 -5.87 -2.78 13.89
N PRO A 25 -4.66 -2.49 14.41
CA PRO A 25 -3.90 -3.46 15.18
C PRO A 25 -4.57 -3.74 16.53
N VAL A 26 -4.42 -4.96 17.01
CA VAL A 26 -4.83 -5.43 18.33
C VAL A 26 -3.59 -5.64 19.19
N ILE A 27 -3.73 -5.50 20.51
CA ILE A 27 -2.64 -5.78 21.45
C ILE A 27 -2.78 -7.24 21.89
N ILE A 28 -1.74 -8.04 21.63
CA ILE A 28 -1.61 -9.42 22.08
C ILE A 28 -0.27 -9.51 22.82
N ASP A 29 -0.30 -9.90 24.09
CA ASP A 29 0.89 -10.01 24.95
C ASP A 29 1.77 -8.74 25.01
N GLY A 30 1.12 -7.56 24.95
CA GLY A 30 1.81 -6.27 24.98
C GLY A 30 2.37 -5.82 23.62
N GLU A 31 2.30 -6.66 22.59
CA GLU A 31 2.73 -6.33 21.24
C GLU A 31 1.55 -5.89 20.35
N LYS A 32 1.80 -4.90 19.48
CA LYS A 32 0.81 -4.45 18.49
C LYS A 32 0.86 -5.38 17.28
N VAL A 33 -0.18 -6.19 17.12
CA VAL A 33 -0.30 -7.19 16.04
C VAL A 33 -1.47 -6.84 15.14
N VAL A 34 -1.32 -6.99 13.83
CA VAL A 34 -2.44 -6.90 12.89
C VAL A 34 -2.98 -8.31 12.67
N LYS A 35 -4.25 -8.54 13.00
CA LYS A 35 -4.92 -9.81 12.74
C LYS A 35 -5.57 -9.75 11.36
N ILE A 36 -5.06 -10.55 10.43
CA ILE A 36 -5.63 -10.73 9.09
C ILE A 36 -6.46 -12.02 9.12
N LEU A 37 -7.75 -11.93 8.78
CA LEU A 37 -8.64 -13.08 8.72
C LEU A 37 -8.62 -13.73 7.33
N GLU A 38 -9.00 -14.99 7.26
CA GLU A 38 -9.12 -15.72 5.98
C GLU A 38 -10.10 -15.01 5.03
N GLU A 39 -11.18 -14.47 5.56
CA GLU A 39 -12.18 -13.68 4.82
C GLU A 39 -11.56 -12.41 4.19
N ASP A 40 -10.60 -11.78 4.87
CA ASP A 40 -9.91 -10.60 4.36
C ASP A 40 -9.04 -10.96 3.16
N VAL A 41 -8.33 -12.09 3.26
CA VAL A 41 -7.49 -12.64 2.18
C VAL A 41 -8.35 -13.07 1.00
N ALA A 42 -9.44 -13.81 1.24
CA ALA A 42 -10.34 -14.29 0.18
C ALA A 42 -10.94 -13.13 -0.62
N ARG A 43 -11.45 -12.10 0.09
CA ARG A 43 -12.03 -10.90 -0.52
C ARG A 43 -11.02 -10.14 -1.38
N ASP A 44 -9.79 -9.97 -0.89
CA ASP A 44 -8.79 -9.25 -1.67
C ASP A 44 -8.23 -10.12 -2.81
N ASN A 45 -8.14 -11.44 -2.64
CA ASN A 45 -7.75 -12.37 -3.71
C ASN A 45 -8.71 -12.32 -4.90
N GLU A 46 -10.02 -12.27 -4.65
CA GLU A 46 -11.02 -12.07 -5.70
C GLU A 46 -10.83 -10.74 -6.46
N LYS A 47 -10.52 -9.65 -5.74
CA LYS A 47 -10.20 -8.36 -6.37
C LYS A 47 -8.90 -8.42 -7.19
N TRP A 48 -7.88 -9.09 -6.66
CA TRP A 48 -6.59 -9.25 -7.34
C TRP A 48 -6.71 -10.09 -8.61
N ALA A 49 -7.62 -11.07 -8.66
CA ALA A 49 -7.86 -11.90 -9.85
C ALA A 49 -8.27 -11.08 -11.08
N SER A 50 -8.92 -9.93 -10.90
CA SER A 50 -9.34 -9.02 -11.98
C SER A 50 -8.43 -7.80 -12.14
N SER A 51 -7.27 -7.77 -11.48
CA SER A 51 -6.40 -6.60 -11.43
C SER A 51 -5.26 -6.65 -12.45
N ILE A 52 -4.83 -5.48 -12.93
CA ILE A 52 -3.62 -5.35 -13.75
C ILE A 52 -2.42 -5.05 -12.85
N VAL A 53 -1.42 -5.92 -12.87
CA VAL A 53 -0.18 -5.73 -12.11
C VAL A 53 0.82 -4.99 -12.98
N VAL A 54 1.16 -3.75 -12.61
CA VAL A 54 2.17 -2.94 -13.31
C VAL A 54 3.44 -2.89 -12.48
N TYR A 55 4.53 -3.47 -13.01
CA TYR A 55 5.85 -3.41 -12.40
C TYR A 55 6.57 -2.13 -12.86
N VAL A 56 6.85 -1.21 -11.94
CA VAL A 56 7.57 0.04 -12.23
C VAL A 56 8.98 -0.06 -11.67
N PHE A 57 9.98 -0.02 -12.55
CA PHE A 57 11.39 0.09 -12.17
C PHE A 57 11.85 1.54 -12.31
N SER A 58 12.01 2.24 -11.19
CA SER A 58 12.61 3.59 -11.18
C SER A 58 14.09 3.48 -10.86
N LYS A 59 14.95 4.06 -11.72
CA LYS A 59 16.35 4.31 -11.36
C LYS A 59 16.38 5.50 -10.40
N ILE A 60 16.82 5.27 -9.16
CA ILE A 60 17.29 6.34 -8.29
C ILE A 60 18.59 6.85 -8.91
N CYS A 61 18.50 7.90 -9.72
CA CYS A 61 19.67 8.72 -10.00
C CYS A 61 19.92 9.53 -8.74
N ALA A 62 20.93 9.14 -7.95
CA ALA A 62 21.49 10.03 -6.95
C ALA A 62 22.05 11.25 -7.69
N ALA A 63 21.36 12.38 -7.60
CA ALA A 63 21.93 13.66 -7.96
C ALA A 63 23.14 13.88 -7.04
N LYS A 64 24.34 13.69 -7.59
CA LYS A 64 25.56 14.10 -6.93
C LYS A 64 25.83 15.53 -7.39
N ASP A 65 25.20 16.48 -6.70
CA ASP A 65 25.63 17.86 -6.74
C ASP A 65 26.97 17.93 -6.02
N HIS A 66 28.05 18.05 -6.78
CA HIS A 66 29.28 18.64 -6.27
C HIS A 66 29.78 19.63 -7.32
N SER A 67 29.56 20.90 -7.00
CA SER A 67 30.18 22.06 -7.63
C SER A 67 31.67 21.85 -7.84
N ALA A 68 32.16 22.30 -8.99
CA ALA A 68 33.52 22.75 -9.19
C ALA A 68 33.46 24.12 -9.87
#